data_AF-A0A7S4KDC9-F1
#
_entry.id   AF-A0A7S4KDC9-F1
#
_cell.length_a   1.000
_cell.length_b   1.000
_cell.length_c   1.000
_cell.angle_alpha   90.00
_cell.angle_beta   90.00
_cell.angle_gamma   90.00
#
_symmetry.space_group_name_H-M   'P 1'
#
loop_
_entity.id
_entity.type
_entity.pdbx_description
1 polymer ?
#
loop_
_entity_poly.entity_id
_entity_poly.type
_entity_poly.pdbx_seq_one_letter_code
_entity_poly.pdbx_strand_id
1 'polypeptide(L)'
;MVRRTRSGAVCQHWSSQRPNRHKFSPDNYPLSGLIQNFCRNPSDDAAPWCYNGEKRNPEKELCEVPMCTSDSVVVSVHEILRGGEGEEEGVEDLRCPSKYLLDAASARARKKYDRLSNMKGLDPTTTPLHVYSFYGHTSLSQWDHIVRAHVDRLHLQKGQTVFESGSAAGAFVDSLARQYGVKVAGVDISQGLVVISRSRVNGTFCAASATDLDFIPDESFDHAVSFAVLMYVSGVTKACQIARELV
;
A
#
# COMPACT_ATOMS: atom_id res chain seq x y z
N MET A 1 -12.05 5.64 -11.36
CA MET A 1 -11.38 6.66 -10.52
C MET A 1 -12.32 7.85 -10.36
N VAL A 2 -12.42 8.44 -9.17
CA VAL A 2 -13.34 9.56 -8.90
C VAL A 2 -12.71 10.89 -9.35
N ARG A 3 -13.53 11.72 -10.00
CA ARG A 3 -13.17 13.03 -10.60
C ARG A 3 -14.20 14.13 -10.29
N ARG A 4 -15.02 13.90 -9.26
CA ARG A 4 -16.02 14.85 -8.76
C ARG A 4 -15.91 14.91 -7.23
N THR A 5 -16.18 16.08 -6.67
CA THR A 5 -16.27 16.29 -5.23
C THR A 5 -17.58 15.68 -4.67
N ARG A 6 -17.75 15.67 -3.34
CA ARG A 6 -18.98 15.20 -2.69
C ARG A 6 -20.23 15.99 -3.12
N SER A 7 -20.12 17.30 -3.33
CA SER A 7 -21.16 18.15 -3.91
C SER A 7 -21.38 17.93 -5.42
N GLY A 8 -20.63 17.02 -6.04
CA GLY A 8 -20.74 16.64 -7.44
C GLY A 8 -19.99 17.56 -8.42
N ALA A 9 -19.30 18.61 -7.96
CA ALA A 9 -18.55 19.50 -8.84
C ALA A 9 -17.37 18.77 -9.53
N VAL A 10 -17.10 19.05 -10.81
CA VAL A 10 -15.94 18.47 -11.52
C VAL A 10 -14.63 18.94 -10.89
N CYS A 11 -13.73 18.00 -10.61
CA CYS A 11 -12.39 18.30 -10.12
C CYS A 11 -11.54 19.05 -11.17
N GLN A 12 -10.75 20.00 -10.70
CA GLN A 12 -9.67 20.63 -11.45
C GLN A 12 -8.53 19.64 -11.72
N HIS A 13 -7.88 19.77 -12.87
CA HIS A 13 -6.70 18.98 -13.24
C HIS A 13 -5.48 19.41 -12.42
N TRP A 14 -4.71 18.48 -11.84
CA TRP A 14 -3.62 18.80 -10.90
C TRP A 14 -2.46 19.61 -11.49
N SER A 15 -2.23 19.55 -12.80
CA SER A 15 -1.27 20.45 -13.47
C SER A 15 -1.87 21.81 -13.87
N SER A 16 -3.19 21.99 -13.78
CA SER A 16 -3.83 23.28 -14.05
C SER A 16 -3.68 24.21 -12.86
N GLN A 17 -3.40 25.49 -13.12
CA GLN A 17 -3.40 26.57 -12.14
C GLN A 17 -4.65 27.47 -12.28
N ARG A 18 -5.73 26.91 -12.85
CA ARG A 18 -7.05 27.54 -13.02
C ARG A 18 -8.17 26.48 -12.89
N PRO A 19 -9.34 26.83 -12.32
CA PRO A 19 -9.66 28.15 -11.73
C PRO A 19 -8.90 28.48 -10.44
N ASN A 20 -8.56 27.50 -9.62
CA ASN A 20 -7.86 27.72 -8.35
C ASN A 20 -6.34 27.64 -8.57
N ARG A 21 -5.56 28.51 -7.94
CA ARG A 21 -4.10 28.39 -7.90
C ARG A 21 -3.69 27.55 -6.69
N HIS A 22 -2.76 26.61 -6.86
CA HIS A 22 -2.37 25.70 -5.78
C HIS A 22 -0.96 25.15 -5.91
N LYS A 23 -0.33 24.86 -4.76
CA LYS A 23 1.03 24.29 -4.69
C LYS A 23 1.11 22.84 -5.17
N PHE A 24 0.02 22.08 -5.07
CA PHE A 24 -0.03 20.65 -5.37
C PHE A 24 -0.09 20.39 -6.88
N SER A 25 1.05 20.22 -7.52
CA SER A 25 1.19 19.85 -8.93
C SER A 25 1.98 18.55 -9.09
N PRO A 26 1.90 17.85 -10.23
CA PRO A 26 2.71 16.66 -10.49
C PRO A 26 4.22 16.94 -10.40
N ASP A 27 4.66 18.15 -10.74
CA ASP A 27 6.07 18.55 -10.71
C ASP A 27 6.57 18.82 -9.28
N ASN A 28 5.73 19.44 -8.44
CA ASN A 28 6.06 19.76 -7.05
C ASN A 28 5.85 18.56 -6.11
N TYR A 29 4.92 17.65 -6.44
CA TYR A 29 4.53 16.49 -5.65
C TYR A 29 4.51 15.21 -6.52
N PRO A 30 5.66 14.82 -7.14
CA PRO A 30 5.72 13.73 -8.12
C PRO A 30 5.40 12.34 -7.56
N LEU A 31 5.39 12.19 -6.23
CA LEU A 31 5.08 10.93 -5.54
C LEU A 31 3.61 10.83 -5.10
N SER A 32 2.85 11.93 -5.06
CA SER A 32 1.47 11.95 -4.54
C SER A 32 0.40 11.48 -5.54
N GLY A 33 0.82 10.86 -6.65
CA GLY A 33 -0.08 10.24 -7.64
C GLY A 33 -1.04 11.22 -8.32
N LEU A 34 -0.67 12.50 -8.43
CA LEU A 34 -1.48 13.62 -8.95
C LEU A 34 -1.73 13.50 -10.46
N ILE A 35 -2.62 12.59 -10.85
CA ILE A 35 -2.90 12.26 -12.25
C ILE A 35 -4.25 12.84 -12.66
N GLN A 36 -4.27 13.50 -13.82
CA GLN A 36 -5.46 14.14 -14.40
C GLN A 36 -6.18 15.04 -13.39
N ASN A 37 -7.50 14.86 -13.24
CA ASN A 37 -8.34 15.50 -12.23
C ASN A 37 -8.92 14.48 -11.25
N PHE A 38 -8.18 13.42 -10.93
CA PHE A 38 -8.65 12.39 -10.00
C PHE A 38 -8.41 12.80 -8.55
N CYS A 39 -9.33 12.48 -7.65
CA CYS A 39 -9.19 12.81 -6.23
C CYS A 39 -7.97 12.12 -5.59
N ARG A 40 -7.20 12.86 -4.78
CA ARG A 40 -5.95 12.42 -4.15
C ARG A 40 -5.79 13.07 -2.77
N ASN A 41 -4.85 12.58 -1.98
CA ASN A 41 -4.52 13.17 -0.70
C ASN A 41 -3.02 13.49 -0.58
N PRO A 42 -2.54 14.61 -1.17
CA PRO A 42 -1.15 15.04 -1.07
C PRO A 42 -0.81 15.77 0.24
N SER A 43 -1.74 15.88 1.20
CA SER A 43 -1.58 16.72 2.40
C SER A 43 -2.19 16.14 3.68
N ASP A 44 -2.30 14.81 3.76
CA ASP A 44 -2.72 14.08 4.96
C ASP A 44 -4.09 14.52 5.54
N ASP A 45 -5.01 14.91 4.64
CA ASP A 45 -6.40 15.20 4.99
C ASP A 45 -7.19 13.92 5.33
N ALA A 46 -8.33 14.06 6.00
CA ALA A 46 -9.16 12.92 6.43
C ALA A 46 -9.73 12.05 5.28
N ALA A 47 -9.70 12.51 4.03
CA ALA A 47 -10.13 11.74 2.85
C ALA A 47 -9.50 12.29 1.56
N PRO A 48 -9.46 11.52 0.46
CA PRO A 48 -9.06 12.03 -0.85
C PRO A 48 -9.95 13.21 -1.29
N TRP A 49 -9.32 14.21 -1.87
CA TRP A 49 -9.95 15.50 -2.19
C TRP A 49 -9.49 16.00 -3.57
N CYS A 50 -10.10 17.07 -4.05
CA CYS A 50 -9.62 17.81 -5.21
C CYS A 50 -9.98 19.30 -5.12
N TYR A 51 -9.40 20.11 -6.01
CA TYR A 51 -9.83 21.50 -6.21
C TYR A 51 -11.07 21.56 -7.11
N ASN A 52 -11.96 22.51 -6.86
CA ASN A 52 -13.23 22.69 -7.58
C ASN A 52 -12.99 23.33 -8.97
N GLY A 53 -13.14 22.55 -10.04
CA GLY A 53 -12.93 23.02 -11.41
C GLY A 53 -13.98 24.01 -11.94
N GLU A 54 -15.08 24.20 -11.21
CA GLU A 54 -16.27 24.95 -11.65
C GLU A 54 -16.43 26.31 -10.95
N LYS A 55 -15.40 26.80 -10.24
CA LYS A 55 -15.43 28.05 -9.43
C LYS A 55 -16.52 28.08 -8.34
N ARG A 56 -16.98 26.92 -7.85
CA ARG A 56 -17.87 26.87 -6.68
C ARG A 56 -17.06 26.90 -5.39
N ASN A 57 -17.66 27.42 -4.33
CA ASN A 57 -17.13 27.31 -2.98
C ASN A 57 -17.62 25.99 -2.33
N PRO A 58 -16.79 25.28 -1.55
CA PRO A 58 -15.38 25.59 -1.26
C PRO A 58 -14.44 25.25 -2.43
N GLU A 59 -13.35 26.01 -2.57
CA GLU A 59 -12.33 25.79 -3.61
C GLU A 59 -11.66 24.42 -3.50
N LYS A 60 -11.52 23.89 -2.28
CA LYS A 60 -11.03 22.54 -1.95
C LYS A 60 -12.18 21.77 -1.32
N GLU A 61 -12.49 20.59 -1.84
CA GLU A 61 -13.56 19.76 -1.29
C GLU A 61 -13.14 18.28 -1.27
N LEU A 62 -13.61 17.55 -0.25
CA LEU A 62 -13.45 16.10 -0.17
C LEU A 62 -14.24 15.42 -1.30
N CYS A 63 -13.75 14.29 -1.75
CA CYS A 63 -14.44 13.44 -2.71
C CYS A 63 -15.04 12.23 -2.01
N GLU A 64 -16.24 11.86 -2.43
CA GLU A 64 -16.83 10.57 -2.11
C GLU A 64 -16.20 9.51 -3.02
N VAL A 65 -14.95 9.14 -2.69
CA VAL A 65 -14.34 7.93 -3.23
C VAL A 65 -15.09 6.76 -2.58
N PRO A 66 -15.79 5.90 -3.35
CA PRO A 66 -16.45 4.77 -2.76
C PRO A 66 -15.38 3.95 -2.03
N MET A 67 -15.56 3.84 -0.71
CA MET A 67 -14.92 2.80 0.06
C MET A 67 -15.20 1.51 -0.69
N CYS A 68 -14.16 0.72 -0.87
CA CYS A 68 -14.37 -0.68 -1.10
C CYS A 68 -15.11 -1.21 0.16
N THR A 69 -16.34 -1.72 0.02
CA THR A 69 -17.08 -2.52 1.03
C THR A 69 -17.51 -3.84 0.38
N SER A 70 -17.82 -4.94 1.09
CA SER A 70 -17.86 -6.33 0.57
C SER A 70 -18.36 -6.59 -0.88
N ASP A 71 -19.42 -5.93 -1.40
CA ASP A 71 -19.84 -5.98 -2.83
C ASP A 71 -18.90 -5.24 -3.80
N SER A 72 -17.84 -4.66 -3.27
CA SER A 72 -16.85 -3.74 -3.85
C SER A 72 -15.53 -3.71 -3.05
N VAL A 73 -15.24 -4.74 -2.23
CA VAL A 73 -13.95 -5.09 -1.55
C VAL A 73 -13.66 -4.35 -0.23
N VAL A 74 -12.41 -4.15 0.20
CA VAL A 74 -11.94 -3.18 1.22
C VAL A 74 -10.54 -2.64 0.81
N VAL A 75 -10.15 -1.42 1.21
CA VAL A 75 -8.75 -0.99 1.27
C VAL A 75 -8.52 -0.31 2.62
N SER A 76 -7.43 -0.68 3.29
CA SER A 76 -7.29 -0.64 4.76
C SER A 76 -8.14 -1.71 5.46
N VAL A 77 -7.65 -2.95 5.37
CA VAL A 77 -7.71 -4.02 6.37
C VAL A 77 -9.07 -4.34 7.02
N HIS A 78 -9.58 -5.54 6.72
CA HIS A 78 -10.79 -6.08 7.32
C HIS A 78 -10.66 -7.58 7.60
N GLU A 79 -11.42 -8.07 8.58
CA GLU A 79 -11.38 -9.44 9.08
C GLU A 79 -11.77 -10.49 8.03
N ILE A 80 -11.01 -11.57 7.99
CA ILE A 80 -11.46 -12.86 7.47
C ILE A 80 -12.20 -13.57 8.62
N LEU A 81 -13.48 -13.89 8.45
CA LEU A 81 -14.24 -14.65 9.45
C LEU A 81 -13.94 -16.16 9.30
N ARG A 82 -13.42 -16.75 10.37
CA ARG A 82 -12.92 -18.14 10.48
C ARG A 82 -13.87 -19.25 10.01
N GLY A 83 -13.28 -20.40 9.65
CA GLY A 83 -13.96 -21.69 9.74
C GLY A 83 -13.05 -22.93 9.64
N GLY A 84 -12.39 -23.35 10.73
CA GLY A 84 -11.77 -24.69 10.79
C GLY A 84 -10.83 -24.94 11.97
N GLU A 85 -11.10 -25.99 12.75
CA GLU A 85 -10.08 -26.63 13.60
C GLU A 85 -9.32 -27.63 12.72
N GLY A 86 -8.05 -27.32 12.40
CA GLY A 86 -7.18 -28.11 11.52
C GLY A 86 -5.73 -28.05 11.99
N GLU A 87 -4.96 -29.08 11.69
CA GLU A 87 -3.64 -29.34 12.31
C GLU A 87 -2.54 -28.35 11.87
N GLU A 88 -1.51 -28.20 12.71
CA GLU A 88 -0.47 -27.16 12.60
C GLU A 88 0.46 -27.34 11.37
N GLU A 89 0.16 -26.70 10.24
CA GLU A 89 1.19 -26.26 9.28
C GLU A 89 1.47 -24.76 9.45
N GLY A 90 2.51 -24.44 10.24
CA GLY A 90 2.90 -23.07 10.54
C GLY A 90 3.52 -22.33 9.34
N VAL A 91 3.41 -20.99 9.37
CA VAL A 91 3.86 -19.99 8.36
C VAL A 91 5.40 -19.95 8.10
N GLU A 92 6.14 -21.01 8.38
CA GLU A 92 7.60 -21.02 8.32
C GLU A 92 8.20 -21.11 6.90
N ASP A 93 7.45 -21.58 5.89
CA ASP A 93 7.98 -21.77 4.52
C ASP A 93 7.03 -21.31 3.39
N LEU A 94 6.79 -19.99 3.28
CA LEU A 94 6.22 -19.41 2.06
C LEU A 94 7.18 -19.65 0.88
N ARG A 95 6.88 -20.66 0.04
CA ARG A 95 7.76 -21.11 -1.05
C ARG A 95 7.83 -20.08 -2.18
N CYS A 96 8.79 -19.16 -2.07
CA CYS A 96 8.96 -18.10 -3.05
C CYS A 96 9.12 -18.62 -4.48
N PRO A 97 8.40 -18.06 -5.46
CA PRO A 97 8.49 -18.50 -6.85
C PRO A 97 9.86 -18.12 -7.43
N SER A 98 10.42 -19.00 -8.27
CA SER A 98 11.68 -18.72 -8.98
C SER A 98 11.54 -17.67 -10.09
N LYS A 99 10.30 -17.47 -10.58
CA LYS A 99 9.89 -16.47 -11.58
C LYS A 99 8.44 -16.10 -11.32
N TYR A 100 8.10 -14.84 -11.57
CA TYR A 100 6.74 -14.29 -11.49
C TYR A 100 6.51 -13.36 -12.69
N LEU A 101 5.26 -13.17 -13.06
CA LEU A 101 4.82 -12.33 -14.17
C LEU A 101 4.64 -10.88 -13.71
N LEU A 102 4.90 -9.95 -14.64
CA LEU A 102 4.70 -8.52 -14.44
C LEU A 102 3.97 -7.94 -15.63
N ASP A 103 2.85 -7.27 -15.39
CA ASP A 103 2.23 -6.42 -16.40
C ASP A 103 3.06 -5.15 -16.65
N ALA A 104 2.71 -4.39 -17.69
CA ALA A 104 3.46 -3.20 -18.09
C ALA A 104 3.44 -2.08 -17.04
N ALA A 105 2.47 -2.03 -16.11
CA ALA A 105 2.45 -1.09 -15.00
C ALA A 105 3.40 -1.55 -13.89
N SER A 106 3.30 -2.80 -13.45
CA SER A 106 4.18 -3.38 -12.43
C SER A 106 5.64 -3.40 -12.90
N ALA A 107 5.92 -3.67 -14.18
CA ALA A 107 7.27 -3.57 -14.74
C ALA A 107 7.85 -2.15 -14.74
N ARG A 108 7.01 -1.10 -14.83
CA ARG A 108 7.44 0.30 -14.65
C ARG A 108 7.64 0.64 -13.18
N ALA A 109 6.77 0.15 -12.29
CA ALA A 109 6.91 0.32 -10.85
C ALA A 109 8.21 -0.34 -10.34
N ARG A 110 8.51 -1.58 -10.74
CA ARG A 110 9.75 -2.27 -10.38
C ARG A 110 11.00 -1.44 -10.69
N LYS A 111 11.10 -0.84 -11.88
CA LYS A 111 12.22 0.06 -12.25
C LYS A 111 12.38 1.29 -11.33
N LYS A 112 11.32 1.74 -10.65
CA LYS A 112 11.36 2.81 -9.65
C LYS A 112 11.91 2.28 -8.32
N TYR A 113 11.42 1.13 -7.86
CA TYR A 113 11.80 0.54 -6.57
C TYR A 113 13.20 -0.10 -6.59
N ASP A 114 13.63 -0.71 -7.70
CA ASP A 114 15.02 -1.22 -7.88
C ASP A 114 16.07 -0.10 -7.84
N ARG A 115 15.69 1.14 -8.19
CA ARG A 115 16.56 2.32 -8.04
C ARG A 115 16.63 2.80 -6.59
N LEU A 116 15.56 2.57 -5.81
CA LEU A 116 15.50 2.94 -4.41
C LEU A 116 16.34 1.99 -3.54
N SER A 117 16.29 0.68 -3.80
CA SER A 117 17.13 -0.31 -3.10
C SER A 117 18.62 -0.07 -3.28
N ASN A 118 19.02 0.59 -4.37
CA ASN A 118 20.40 0.90 -4.74
C ASN A 118 20.71 2.41 -4.70
N MET A 119 19.89 3.21 -4.01
CA MET A 119 20.03 4.67 -4.00
C MET A 119 21.26 5.11 -3.20
N LYS A 120 22.18 5.84 -3.83
CA LYS A 120 23.38 6.39 -3.19
C LYS A 120 22.98 7.26 -1.99
N GLY A 121 23.51 6.94 -0.81
CA GLY A 121 23.19 7.60 0.45
C GLY A 121 22.24 6.81 1.35
N LEU A 122 21.65 5.71 0.86
CA LEU A 122 20.95 4.73 1.70
C LEU A 122 21.86 3.52 1.95
N ASP A 123 22.11 3.21 3.21
CA ASP A 123 22.75 1.98 3.67
C ASP A 123 21.66 0.92 3.96
N PRO A 124 21.70 -0.26 3.30
CA PRO A 124 20.68 -1.29 3.47
C PRO A 124 20.58 -1.83 4.90
N THR A 125 21.64 -1.73 5.71
CA THR A 125 21.70 -2.25 7.08
C THR A 125 21.21 -1.25 8.12
N THR A 126 21.54 0.05 7.97
CA THR A 126 21.28 1.07 9.00
C THR A 126 20.14 2.03 8.67
N THR A 127 19.83 2.27 7.39
CA THR A 127 18.74 3.19 6.98
C THR A 127 17.39 2.70 7.54
N PRO A 128 16.55 3.53 8.18
CA PRO A 128 15.23 3.09 8.65
C PRO A 128 14.36 2.54 7.51
N LEU A 129 13.70 1.40 7.73
CA LEU A 129 13.03 0.64 6.66
C LEU A 129 11.97 1.46 5.91
N HIS A 130 11.25 2.34 6.59
CA HIS A 130 10.20 3.19 6.00
C HIS A 130 10.75 4.24 5.00
N VAL A 131 12.05 4.53 5.02
CA VAL A 131 12.71 5.32 3.97
C VAL A 131 12.61 4.62 2.61
N TYR A 132 12.74 3.29 2.58
CA TYR A 132 12.58 2.45 1.38
C TYR A 132 11.11 2.31 0.92
N SER A 133 10.17 2.97 1.60
CA SER A 133 8.77 3.10 1.18
C SER A 133 8.39 4.55 0.82
N PHE A 134 9.38 5.44 0.66
CA PHE A 134 9.25 6.89 0.44
C PHE A 134 8.71 7.70 1.66
N TYR A 135 8.64 7.10 2.85
CA TYR A 135 8.24 7.79 4.09
C TYR A 135 9.44 8.36 4.87
N GLY A 136 10.61 8.57 4.24
CA GLY A 136 11.85 8.95 4.92
C GLY A 136 11.89 10.31 5.63
N HIS A 137 10.77 11.03 5.70
CA HIS A 137 10.58 12.24 6.49
C HIS A 137 9.89 11.98 7.84
N THR A 138 9.32 10.79 8.07
CA THR A 138 8.69 10.42 9.35
C THR A 138 9.72 9.86 10.33
N SER A 139 9.54 10.13 11.62
CA SER A 139 10.24 9.39 12.67
C SER A 139 9.72 7.94 12.76
N LEU A 140 10.44 7.06 13.45
CA LEU A 140 9.95 5.71 13.75
C LEU A 140 8.65 5.73 14.56
N SER A 141 8.50 6.66 15.51
CA SER A 141 7.28 6.80 16.31
C SER A 141 6.08 7.31 15.49
N GLN A 142 6.31 8.19 14.51
CA GLN A 142 5.27 8.63 13.57
C GLN A 142 4.89 7.49 12.62
N TRP A 143 5.87 6.72 12.13
CA TRP A 143 5.61 5.53 11.32
C TRP A 143 4.78 4.49 12.08
N ASP A 144 5.19 4.12 13.29
CA ASP A 144 4.46 3.16 14.12
C ASP A 144 3.03 3.64 14.46
N HIS A 145 2.81 4.95 14.59
CA HIS A 145 1.46 5.53 14.72
C HIS A 145 0.62 5.40 13.43
N ILE A 146 1.21 5.68 12.25
CA ILE A 146 0.55 5.49 10.95
C ILE A 146 0.14 4.02 10.79
N VAL A 147 1.03 3.08 11.05
CA VAL A 147 0.77 1.63 10.95
C VAL A 147 -0.38 1.24 11.87
N ARG A 148 -0.34 1.65 13.14
CA ARG A 148 -1.42 1.39 14.11
C ARG A 148 -2.77 1.92 13.62
N ALA A 149 -2.83 3.15 13.13
CA ALA A 149 -4.06 3.77 12.63
C ALA A 149 -4.65 3.03 11.41
N HIS A 150 -3.85 2.28 10.66
CA HIS A 150 -4.34 1.43 9.58
C HIS A 150 -4.91 0.12 10.12
N VAL A 151 -4.20 -0.60 11.00
CA VAL A 151 -4.58 -1.96 11.45
C VAL A 151 -5.46 -2.04 12.70
N ASP A 152 -5.81 -0.91 13.33
CA ASP A 152 -6.59 -0.86 14.58
C ASP A 152 -7.86 -1.73 14.55
N ARG A 153 -8.52 -1.79 13.39
CA ARG A 153 -9.76 -2.56 13.14
C ARG A 153 -9.57 -4.07 12.93
N LEU A 154 -8.33 -4.55 12.72
CA LEU A 154 -8.07 -6.00 12.68
C LEU A 154 -8.05 -6.64 14.06
N HIS A 155 -7.93 -5.84 15.12
CA HIS A 155 -7.78 -6.31 16.49
C HIS A 155 -6.68 -7.39 16.63
N LEU A 156 -5.53 -7.18 15.95
CA LEU A 156 -4.41 -8.12 15.86
C LEU A 156 -4.01 -8.71 17.22
N GLN A 157 -3.96 -10.03 17.30
CA GLN A 157 -3.51 -10.78 18.47
C GLN A 157 -2.09 -11.29 18.30
N LYS A 158 -1.35 -11.36 19.42
CA LYS A 158 0.02 -11.89 19.44
C LYS A 158 0.04 -13.34 18.92
N GLY A 159 1.00 -13.64 18.06
CA GLY A 159 1.17 -14.96 17.45
C GLY A 159 0.40 -15.17 16.15
N GLN A 160 -0.60 -14.33 15.83
CA GLN A 160 -1.26 -14.37 14.53
C GLN A 160 -0.28 -14.09 13.38
N THR A 161 -0.67 -14.51 12.19
CA THR A 161 0.12 -14.47 10.97
C THR A 161 -0.42 -13.40 10.02
N VAL A 162 0.48 -12.53 9.52
CA VAL A 162 0.08 -11.40 8.68
C VAL A 162 0.90 -11.37 7.38
N PHE A 163 0.21 -11.37 6.24
CA PHE A 163 0.82 -11.21 4.92
C PHE A 163 0.72 -9.77 4.41
N GLU A 164 1.79 -9.21 3.85
CA GLU A 164 1.76 -7.92 3.16
C GLU A 164 2.00 -8.03 1.65
N SER A 165 1.00 -7.59 0.88
CA SER A 165 1.08 -7.47 -0.58
C SER A 165 1.71 -6.13 -0.99
N GLY A 166 2.97 -6.21 -1.42
CA GLY A 166 3.85 -5.08 -1.80
C GLY A 166 4.63 -4.51 -0.62
N SER A 167 5.32 -5.37 0.14
CA SER A 167 5.97 -5.07 1.41
C SER A 167 7.17 -4.12 1.33
N ALA A 168 7.67 -3.77 0.13
CA ALA A 168 8.92 -3.05 -0.06
C ALA A 168 10.06 -3.66 0.78
N ALA A 169 10.75 -2.85 1.60
CA ALA A 169 11.79 -3.33 2.52
C ALA A 169 11.25 -3.89 3.86
N GLY A 170 9.95 -4.14 3.97
CA GLY A 170 9.30 -4.75 5.15
C GLY A 170 8.90 -3.75 6.24
N ALA A 171 8.84 -2.45 5.95
CA ALA A 171 8.65 -1.40 6.97
C ALA A 171 7.32 -1.48 7.73
N PHE A 172 6.23 -1.85 7.05
CA PHE A 172 4.90 -1.92 7.65
C PHE A 172 4.79 -3.17 8.53
N VAL A 173 5.11 -4.35 7.97
CA VAL A 173 5.14 -5.62 8.72
C VAL A 173 6.18 -5.68 9.84
N ASP A 174 7.35 -5.04 9.73
CA ASP A 174 8.27 -4.86 10.87
C ASP A 174 7.58 -4.15 12.05
N SER A 175 6.85 -3.07 11.74
CA SER A 175 6.07 -2.33 12.73
C SER A 175 4.95 -3.19 13.32
N LEU A 176 4.27 -4.02 12.52
CA LEU A 176 3.29 -4.98 13.04
C LEU A 176 3.92 -6.01 13.98
N ALA A 177 5.01 -6.66 13.56
CA ALA A 177 5.72 -7.64 14.35
C ALA A 177 6.19 -7.06 15.69
N ARG A 178 6.76 -5.85 15.68
CA ARG A 178 7.22 -5.14 16.89
C ARG A 178 6.08 -4.68 17.81
N GLN A 179 4.98 -4.17 17.25
CA GLN A 179 3.88 -3.58 18.05
C GLN A 179 2.90 -4.63 18.59
N TYR A 180 2.65 -5.70 17.84
CA TYR A 180 1.61 -6.70 18.15
C TYR A 180 2.15 -8.10 18.42
N GLY A 181 3.42 -8.38 18.07
CA GLY A 181 4.01 -9.72 18.23
C GLY A 181 3.42 -10.75 17.26
N VAL A 182 3.00 -10.31 16.07
CA VAL A 182 2.56 -11.17 14.96
C VAL A 182 3.74 -11.75 14.20
N LYS A 183 3.54 -12.94 13.61
CA LYS A 183 4.43 -13.50 12.57
C LYS A 183 4.11 -12.84 11.24
N VAL A 184 5.12 -12.56 10.40
CA VAL A 184 4.91 -11.78 9.18
C VAL A 184 5.52 -12.42 7.93
N ALA A 185 4.85 -12.21 6.81
CA ALA A 185 5.33 -12.53 5.48
C ALA A 185 4.98 -11.40 4.49
N GLY A 186 5.55 -11.43 3.30
CA GLY A 186 5.16 -10.45 2.27
C GLY A 186 5.82 -10.65 0.91
N VAL A 187 5.30 -9.95 -0.08
CA VAL A 187 5.85 -9.93 -1.44
C VAL A 187 6.23 -8.53 -1.88
N ASP A 188 7.28 -8.38 -2.67
CA ASP A 188 7.52 -7.15 -3.42
C ASP A 188 8.09 -7.44 -4.82
N ILE A 189 7.79 -6.57 -5.78
CA ILE A 189 8.28 -6.67 -7.15
C ILE A 189 9.77 -6.30 -7.30
N SER A 190 10.38 -5.67 -6.30
CA SER A 190 11.80 -5.31 -6.28
C SER A 190 12.63 -6.32 -5.50
N GLN A 191 13.44 -7.09 -6.23
CA GLN A 191 14.34 -8.08 -5.64
C GLN A 191 15.32 -7.46 -4.63
N GLY A 192 15.76 -6.21 -4.87
CA GLY A 192 16.67 -5.50 -3.97
C GLY A 192 16.03 -5.14 -2.63
N LEU A 193 14.74 -4.76 -2.63
CA LEU A 193 14.01 -4.47 -1.39
C LEU A 193 13.70 -5.74 -0.61
N VAL A 194 13.36 -6.85 -1.29
CA VAL A 194 13.19 -8.17 -0.67
C VAL A 194 14.48 -8.68 -0.02
N VAL A 195 15.66 -8.36 -0.56
CA VAL A 195 16.94 -8.67 0.10
C VAL A 195 17.11 -7.86 1.40
N ILE A 196 16.71 -6.59 1.40
CA ILE A 196 16.74 -5.74 2.60
C ILE A 196 15.75 -6.26 3.66
N SER A 197 14.50 -6.60 3.30
CA SER A 197 13.53 -7.13 4.27
C SER A 197 14.00 -8.44 4.91
N ARG A 198 14.45 -9.42 4.10
CA ARG A 198 14.98 -10.71 4.58
C ARG A 198 16.17 -10.59 5.54
N SER A 199 16.95 -9.52 5.43
CA SER A 199 18.13 -9.30 6.28
C SER A 199 17.83 -8.57 7.59
N ARG A 200 16.60 -8.05 7.77
CA ARG A 200 16.27 -7.09 8.85
C ARG A 200 14.95 -7.33 9.55
N VAL A 201 14.03 -8.07 8.94
CA VAL A 201 12.70 -8.38 9.49
C VAL A 201 12.60 -9.90 9.64
N ASN A 202 12.25 -10.36 10.83
CA ASN A 202 12.08 -11.79 11.10
C ASN A 202 10.73 -12.26 10.51
N GLY A 203 10.78 -12.79 9.29
CA GLY A 203 9.61 -13.22 8.52
C GLY A 203 9.97 -13.65 7.10
N THR A 204 8.98 -14.15 6.36
CA THR A 204 9.22 -14.78 5.05
C THR A 204 8.84 -13.86 3.90
N PHE A 205 9.82 -13.39 3.15
CA PHE A 205 9.63 -12.41 2.07
C PHE A 205 9.98 -12.97 0.71
N CYS A 206 9.14 -12.73 -0.30
CA CYS A 206 9.33 -13.22 -1.66
C CYS A 206 9.38 -12.10 -2.70
N ALA A 207 10.16 -12.29 -3.75
CA ALA A 207 10.04 -11.45 -4.94
C ALA A 207 8.87 -11.98 -5.79
N ALA A 208 7.76 -11.25 -5.83
CA ALA A 208 6.57 -11.62 -6.58
C ALA A 208 5.74 -10.37 -6.94
N SER A 209 4.76 -10.52 -7.83
CA SER A 209 3.78 -9.46 -8.10
C SER A 209 2.61 -9.57 -7.13
N ALA A 210 2.09 -8.43 -6.67
CA ALA A 210 0.80 -8.33 -6.00
C ALA A 210 -0.40 -8.75 -6.89
N THR A 211 -0.13 -9.23 -8.11
CA THR A 211 -1.11 -9.67 -9.12
C THR A 211 -0.85 -11.11 -9.58
N ASP A 212 -0.01 -11.86 -8.85
CA ASP A 212 0.53 -13.17 -9.22
C ASP A 212 0.88 -13.89 -7.91
N LEU A 213 -0.18 -14.30 -7.19
CA LEU A 213 -0.11 -14.84 -5.82
C LEU A 213 -0.51 -16.33 -5.74
N ASP A 214 -0.81 -16.97 -6.86
CA ASP A 214 -1.25 -18.38 -6.98
C ASP A 214 -0.27 -19.42 -6.38
N PHE A 215 0.93 -19.00 -5.97
CA PHE A 215 1.91 -19.81 -5.24
C PHE A 215 1.69 -19.83 -3.73
N ILE A 216 0.80 -18.98 -3.22
CA ILE A 216 0.39 -18.89 -1.82
C ILE A 216 -0.89 -19.74 -1.67
N PRO A 217 -0.92 -20.78 -0.82
CA PRO A 217 -2.14 -21.53 -0.56
C PRO A 217 -3.24 -20.65 0.07
N ASP A 218 -4.50 -20.95 -0.23
CA ASP A 218 -5.65 -20.35 0.44
C ASP A 218 -5.54 -20.51 1.97
N GLU A 219 -6.10 -19.55 2.72
CA GLU A 219 -6.13 -19.55 4.20
C GLU A 219 -4.76 -19.60 4.91
N SER A 220 -3.64 -19.37 4.21
CA SER A 220 -2.27 -19.39 4.78
C SER A 220 -1.97 -18.35 5.88
N PHE A 221 -2.84 -17.36 6.10
CA PHE A 221 -2.60 -16.24 7.01
C PHE A 221 -3.89 -15.80 7.73
N ASP A 222 -3.80 -15.46 9.02
CA ASP A 222 -4.92 -14.90 9.80
C ASP A 222 -5.42 -13.57 9.19
N HIS A 223 -4.51 -12.78 8.64
CA HIS A 223 -4.80 -11.48 8.02
C HIS A 223 -3.90 -11.25 6.81
N ALA A 224 -4.42 -10.58 5.78
CA ALA A 224 -3.58 -9.97 4.75
C ALA A 224 -3.81 -8.45 4.65
N VAL A 225 -2.74 -7.75 4.32
CA VAL A 225 -2.67 -6.28 4.28
C VAL A 225 -2.03 -5.80 2.99
N SER A 226 -2.32 -4.56 2.59
CA SER A 226 -1.61 -3.91 1.50
C SER A 226 -1.56 -2.41 1.75
N PHE A 227 -0.35 -1.87 1.89
CA PHE A 227 -0.13 -0.47 2.21
C PHE A 227 0.44 0.29 1.00
N ALA A 228 -0.31 1.26 0.48
CA ALA A 228 0.09 2.12 -0.64
C ALA A 228 0.51 1.41 -1.95
N VAL A 229 0.11 0.15 -2.16
CA VAL A 229 0.50 -0.65 -3.35
C VAL A 229 -0.58 -0.66 -4.44
N LEU A 230 -1.86 -0.73 -4.06
CA LEU A 230 -3.00 -0.73 -5.00
C LEU A 230 -3.06 0.52 -5.90
N MET A 231 -2.39 1.62 -5.52
CA MET A 231 -2.25 2.82 -6.37
C MET A 231 -1.38 2.61 -7.64
N TYR A 232 -0.59 1.53 -7.70
CA TYR A 232 0.22 1.17 -8.86
C TYR A 232 -0.49 0.17 -9.80
N VAL A 233 -1.60 -0.42 -9.37
CA VAL A 233 -2.39 -1.36 -10.17
C VAL A 233 -3.21 -0.61 -11.21
N SER A 234 -3.16 -1.06 -12.48
CA SER A 234 -3.91 -0.42 -13.55
C SER A 234 -5.41 -0.78 -13.51
N GLY A 235 -6.23 0.17 -13.04
CA GLY A 235 -7.69 0.09 -13.11
C GLY A 235 -8.32 -0.34 -11.79
N VAL A 236 -9.46 0.28 -11.46
CA VAL A 236 -10.16 0.06 -10.18
C VAL A 236 -10.57 -1.40 -10.03
N THR A 237 -11.12 -2.02 -11.08
CA THR A 237 -11.55 -3.43 -11.06
C THR A 237 -10.41 -4.39 -10.70
N LYS A 238 -9.20 -4.18 -11.24
CA LYS A 238 -8.03 -5.03 -10.95
C LYS A 238 -7.49 -4.77 -9.53
N ALA A 239 -7.49 -3.51 -9.08
CA ALA A 239 -7.12 -3.18 -7.70
C ALA A 239 -8.11 -3.77 -6.67
N CYS A 240 -9.41 -3.76 -6.99
CA CYS A 240 -10.45 -4.44 -6.24
C CYS A 240 -10.23 -5.97 -6.27
N GLN A 241 -10.00 -6.58 -7.42
CA GLN A 241 -9.78 -8.03 -7.51
C GLN A 241 -8.62 -8.48 -6.60
N ILE A 242 -7.45 -7.83 -6.68
CA ILE A 242 -6.31 -8.12 -5.80
C ILE A 242 -6.69 -7.96 -4.33
N ALA A 243 -7.43 -6.91 -3.99
CA ALA A 243 -7.87 -6.70 -2.61
C ALA A 243 -8.96 -7.70 -2.14
N ARG A 244 -9.55 -8.52 -3.04
CA ARG A 244 -10.40 -9.69 -2.69
C ARG A 244 -9.57 -10.95 -2.55
N GLU A 245 -8.53 -11.11 -3.37
CA GLU A 245 -7.56 -12.21 -3.31
C GLU A 245 -6.59 -12.10 -2.11
N LEU A 246 -6.76 -11.05 -1.28
CA LEU A 246 -6.09 -10.82 0.00
C LEU A 246 -7.09 -10.92 1.18
N VAL A 247 -8.20 -11.63 0.99
CA VAL A 247 -9.27 -11.92 1.98
C VAL A 247 -9.67 -13.38 1.82
#